data_AF-A0A9D8TBN4-F1
#
_entry.id   AF-A0A9D8TBN4-F1
#
_cell.length_a   1.000
_cell.length_b   1.000
_cell.length_c   1.000
_cell.angle_alpha   90.00
_cell.angle_beta   90.00
_cell.angle_gamma   90.00
#
_symmetry.space_group_name_H-M   'P 1'
#
loop_
_entity.id
_entity.type
_entity.pdbx_description
1 polymer ?
#
loop_
_entity_poly.entity_id
_entity_poly.type
_entity_poly.pdbx_seq_one_letter_code
_entity_poly.pdbx_strand_id
1 'polypeptide(L)'
;MKKYCFLLMLLLLSGFISGQAAQPDSVHLIILHTNDTHSRIDPIEASAKRYADQGGVLRREAAIRQIRQEAKKKKAQVLLLDAGDYVQGTPYFNYFDGKIEVEMMNRMRYDAVTLGNHEFDRGIDALAEMLSKAKFPVICSNYDLSATALNGKTQPYLILQKASLKIGIVSAGIKLDNLVTSVNRANLVYMDALAQADRYAKFLKEQSCDIVICLSHLGYSSNGLCDIKLAEGSRYIDVIVGGHSHTFLKAPKTYYNKDGRAVLITQMGKDGVYLGRMDLMVAVE
;
A
#
# COMPACT_ATOMS: atom_id res chain seq x y z
N MET A 1 -52.78 -60.01 -45.17
CA MET A 1 -51.85 -60.31 -44.06
C MET A 1 -50.72 -59.28 -44.04
N LYS A 2 -50.86 -58.18 -43.30
CA LYS A 2 -49.80 -57.19 -43.09
C LYS A 2 -49.39 -57.24 -41.62
N LYS A 3 -48.14 -57.63 -41.35
CA LYS A 3 -47.55 -57.72 -40.01
C LYS A 3 -47.13 -56.31 -39.58
N TYR A 4 -47.67 -55.83 -38.46
CA TYR A 4 -47.18 -54.62 -37.79
C TYR A 4 -45.96 -55.00 -36.94
N CYS A 5 -44.81 -54.43 -37.28
CA CYS A 5 -43.58 -54.54 -36.51
C CYS A 5 -43.53 -53.34 -35.56
N PHE A 6 -43.68 -53.56 -34.25
CA PHE A 6 -43.49 -52.54 -33.22
C PHE A 6 -41.99 -52.35 -33.00
N LEU A 7 -41.44 -51.20 -33.43
CA LEU A 7 -40.09 -50.79 -33.10
C LEU A 7 -40.17 -49.94 -31.82
N LEU A 8 -39.75 -50.52 -30.69
CA LEU A 8 -39.62 -49.83 -29.41
C LEU A 8 -38.31 -49.00 -29.44
N MET A 9 -38.42 -47.69 -29.60
CA MET A 9 -37.28 -46.78 -29.60
C MET A 9 -36.98 -46.36 -28.14
N LEU A 10 -35.98 -46.98 -27.51
CA LEU A 10 -35.45 -46.57 -26.21
C LEU A 10 -34.71 -45.23 -26.39
N LEU A 11 -35.31 -44.14 -25.93
CA LEU A 11 -34.64 -42.85 -25.75
C LEU A 11 -33.80 -42.89 -24.46
N LEU A 12 -32.51 -43.21 -24.61
CA LEU A 12 -31.51 -42.97 -23.58
C LEU A 12 -31.23 -41.46 -23.50
N LEU A 13 -31.88 -40.77 -22.57
CA LEU A 13 -31.45 -39.43 -22.15
C LEU A 13 -30.13 -39.56 -21.39
N SER A 14 -29.00 -39.39 -22.08
CA SER A 14 -27.71 -39.09 -21.46
C SER A 14 -27.75 -37.65 -20.94
N GLY A 15 -28.04 -37.50 -19.65
CA GLY A 15 -27.91 -36.23 -18.95
C GLY A 15 -26.46 -35.78 -18.93
N PHE A 16 -26.12 -34.80 -19.76
CA PHE A 16 -24.91 -34.01 -19.59
C PHE A 16 -25.09 -33.12 -18.35
N ILE A 17 -24.56 -33.57 -17.21
CA ILE A 17 -24.33 -32.69 -16.07
C ILE A 17 -23.13 -31.82 -16.45
N SER A 18 -23.39 -30.67 -17.05
CA SER A 18 -22.39 -29.61 -17.14
C SER A 18 -22.14 -29.11 -15.71
N GLY A 19 -21.11 -29.67 -15.07
CA GLY A 19 -20.54 -29.11 -13.85
C GLY A 19 -20.07 -27.70 -14.16
N GLN A 20 -20.90 -26.70 -13.84
CA GLN A 20 -20.51 -25.31 -13.89
C GLN A 20 -19.51 -25.13 -12.74
N ALA A 21 -18.21 -25.22 -13.05
CA ALA A 21 -17.18 -24.83 -12.11
C ALA A 21 -17.53 -23.42 -11.64
N ALA A 22 -17.79 -23.26 -10.34
CA ALA A 22 -18.06 -21.96 -9.77
C ALA A 22 -16.88 -21.05 -10.13
N GLN A 23 -17.16 -19.96 -10.86
CA GLN A 23 -16.15 -18.95 -11.09
C GLN A 23 -15.73 -18.42 -9.72
N PRO A 24 -14.42 -18.34 -9.41
CA PRO A 24 -13.98 -17.82 -8.13
C PRO A 24 -14.57 -16.42 -7.93
N ASP A 25 -15.16 -16.20 -6.76
CA ASP A 25 -15.70 -14.90 -6.40
C ASP A 25 -14.56 -13.87 -6.50
N SER A 26 -14.84 -12.74 -7.15
CA SER A 26 -13.86 -11.66 -7.28
C SER A 26 -14.36 -10.38 -6.63
N VAL A 27 -13.45 -9.68 -5.96
CA VAL A 27 -13.71 -8.41 -5.30
C VAL A 27 -13.03 -7.30 -6.08
N HIS A 28 -13.80 -6.25 -6.41
CA HIS A 28 -13.26 -5.02 -6.97
C HIS A 28 -12.60 -4.22 -5.84
N LEU A 29 -11.26 -4.24 -5.79
CA LEU A 29 -10.45 -3.47 -4.86
C LEU A 29 -9.95 -2.19 -5.54
N ILE A 30 -10.10 -1.06 -4.87
CA ILE A 30 -9.54 0.24 -5.27
C ILE A 30 -8.48 0.61 -4.24
N ILE A 31 -7.22 0.60 -4.67
CA ILE A 31 -6.09 1.07 -3.86
C ILE A 31 -5.88 2.55 -4.19
N LEU A 32 -6.14 3.41 -3.21
CA LEU A 32 -5.73 4.81 -3.21
C LEU A 32 -4.41 4.93 -2.48
N HIS A 33 -3.49 5.73 -3.00
CA HIS A 33 -2.22 5.91 -2.32
C HIS A 33 -1.57 7.27 -2.51
N THR A 34 -0.78 7.64 -1.52
CA THR A 34 0.14 8.78 -1.53
C THR A 34 1.52 8.36 -1.05
N ASN A 35 2.50 9.22 -1.29
CA ASN A 35 3.88 9.10 -0.82
C ASN A 35 4.48 10.51 -0.82
N ASP A 36 5.47 10.77 0.04
CA ASP A 36 6.31 11.96 -0.01
C ASP A 36 5.50 13.27 -0.04
N THR A 37 4.45 13.33 0.78
CA THR A 37 3.56 14.48 0.80
C THR A 37 4.20 15.67 1.51
N HIS A 38 5.25 15.43 2.28
CA HIS A 38 6.21 16.42 2.75
C HIS A 38 5.57 17.67 3.38
N SER A 39 4.64 17.44 4.32
CA SER A 39 3.92 18.52 5.00
C SER A 39 3.20 19.49 4.05
N ARG A 40 2.78 19.03 2.86
CA ARG A 40 1.98 19.84 1.92
C ARG A 40 0.52 19.94 2.40
N ILE A 41 0.31 20.76 3.42
CA ILE A 41 -1.00 21.08 3.98
C ILE A 41 -1.78 21.97 3.03
N ASP A 42 -1.20 23.09 2.60
CA ASP A 42 -1.80 24.00 1.62
C ASP A 42 -1.43 23.64 0.19
N PRO A 43 -2.18 24.13 -0.81
CA PRO A 43 -1.72 24.09 -2.20
C PRO A 43 -0.34 24.73 -2.37
N ILE A 44 0.40 24.27 -3.36
CA ILE A 44 1.63 24.93 -3.80
C ILE A 44 1.29 26.34 -4.29
N GLU A 45 2.14 27.31 -3.94
CA GLU A 45 1.92 28.72 -4.27
C GLU A 45 1.60 28.93 -5.76
N ALA A 46 0.66 29.82 -6.05
CA ALA A 46 0.24 30.12 -7.42
C ALA A 46 1.38 30.68 -8.31
N SER A 47 2.43 31.24 -7.68
CA SER A 47 3.63 31.74 -8.34
C SER A 47 4.64 30.65 -8.72
N ALA A 48 4.46 29.40 -8.25
CA ALA A 48 5.43 28.34 -8.43
C ALA A 48 5.59 27.95 -9.90
N LYS A 49 6.82 27.68 -10.34
CA LYS A 49 7.10 27.28 -11.74
C LYS A 49 6.50 25.91 -12.10
N ARG A 50 6.28 25.05 -11.12
CA ARG A 50 5.78 23.68 -11.30
C ARG A 50 4.69 23.44 -10.25
N TYR A 51 3.59 22.84 -10.69
CA TYR A 51 2.45 22.48 -9.84
C TYR A 51 1.81 23.68 -9.11
N ALA A 52 1.89 24.89 -9.69
CA ALA A 52 1.20 26.07 -9.17
C ALA A 52 -0.28 25.77 -8.90
N ASP A 53 -0.73 26.15 -7.70
CA ASP A 53 -2.10 25.93 -7.23
C ASP A 53 -2.54 24.46 -7.31
N GLN A 54 -1.62 23.50 -7.13
CA GLN A 54 -1.94 22.07 -7.02
C GLN A 54 -1.55 21.54 -5.63
N GLY A 55 -1.98 20.31 -5.33
CA GLY A 55 -1.79 19.69 -4.02
C GLY A 55 -2.74 20.26 -2.95
N GLY A 56 -2.28 20.21 -1.71
CA GLY A 56 -3.06 20.62 -0.54
C GLY A 56 -3.96 19.51 0.00
N VAL A 57 -4.00 19.38 1.31
CA VAL A 57 -4.64 18.27 2.03
C VAL A 57 -6.17 18.32 1.95
N LEU A 58 -6.77 19.52 1.88
CA LEU A 58 -8.23 19.66 1.76
C LEU A 58 -8.74 19.16 0.39
N ARG A 59 -7.99 19.42 -0.69
CA ARG A 59 -8.33 18.90 -2.02
C ARG A 59 -8.16 17.39 -2.08
N ARG A 60 -7.11 16.87 -1.44
CA ARG A 60 -6.89 15.42 -1.28
C ARG A 60 -8.04 14.76 -0.52
N GLU A 61 -8.48 15.31 0.60
CA GLU A 61 -9.62 14.82 1.38
C GLU A 61 -10.90 14.79 0.52
N ALA A 62 -11.16 15.88 -0.22
CA ALA A 62 -12.32 15.97 -1.10
C ALA A 62 -12.30 14.88 -2.20
N ALA A 63 -11.15 14.67 -2.84
CA ALA A 63 -10.98 13.64 -3.87
C ALA A 63 -11.17 12.22 -3.29
N ILE A 64 -10.56 11.92 -2.15
CA ILE A 64 -10.73 10.63 -1.45
C ILE A 64 -12.20 10.39 -1.10
N ARG A 65 -12.90 11.42 -0.59
CA ARG A 65 -14.33 11.33 -0.25
C ARG A 65 -15.18 11.03 -1.48
N GLN A 66 -14.93 11.72 -2.59
CA GLN A 66 -15.63 11.48 -3.86
C GLN A 66 -15.40 10.04 -4.35
N ILE A 67 -14.17 9.57 -4.39
CA ILE A 67 -13.86 8.21 -4.86
C ILE A 67 -14.52 7.16 -3.97
N ARG A 68 -14.54 7.35 -2.64
CA ARG A 68 -15.26 6.45 -1.73
C ARG A 68 -16.77 6.42 -2.00
N GLN A 69 -17.37 7.55 -2.37
CA GLN A 69 -18.79 7.58 -2.76
C GLN A 69 -19.04 6.86 -4.09
N GLU A 70 -18.15 7.01 -5.07
CA GLU A 70 -18.20 6.28 -6.34
C GLU A 70 -18.03 4.76 -6.13
N ALA A 71 -17.07 4.36 -5.30
CA ALA A 71 -16.79 2.96 -4.97
C ALA A 71 -18.02 2.26 -4.36
N LYS A 72 -18.75 2.94 -3.46
CA LYS A 72 -19.98 2.42 -2.87
C LYS A 72 -21.03 2.06 -3.93
N LYS A 73 -21.20 2.90 -4.97
CA LYS A 73 -22.14 2.64 -6.07
C LYS A 73 -21.75 1.39 -6.87
N LYS A 74 -20.45 1.11 -6.97
CA LYS A 74 -19.87 -0.05 -7.65
C LYS A 74 -19.70 -1.28 -6.77
N LYS A 75 -20.08 -1.20 -5.48
CA LYS A 75 -19.78 -2.22 -4.44
C LYS A 75 -18.28 -2.55 -4.32
N ALA A 76 -17.41 -1.62 -4.72
CA ALA A 76 -15.97 -1.76 -4.66
C ALA A 76 -15.45 -1.49 -3.24
N GLN A 77 -14.41 -2.21 -2.85
CA GLN A 77 -13.71 -2.01 -1.58
C GLN A 77 -12.59 -0.98 -1.77
N VAL A 78 -12.49 0.01 -0.88
CA VAL A 78 -11.44 1.04 -0.96
C VAL A 78 -10.42 0.82 0.14
N LEU A 79 -9.14 0.88 -0.22
CA LEU A 79 -7.99 0.86 0.67
C LEU A 79 -7.17 2.12 0.42
N LEU A 80 -6.93 2.94 1.45
CA LEU A 80 -6.15 4.17 1.37
C LEU A 80 -4.81 4.00 2.09
N LEU A 81 -3.70 4.18 1.37
CA LEU A 81 -2.35 3.86 1.83
C LEU A 81 -1.40 5.06 1.72
N ASP A 82 -0.39 5.13 2.59
CA ASP A 82 0.71 6.09 2.45
C ASP A 82 2.08 5.40 2.53
N ALA A 83 2.98 5.74 1.60
CA ALA A 83 4.30 5.16 1.51
C ALA A 83 5.39 5.89 2.33
N GLY A 84 5.04 6.80 3.25
CA GLY A 84 5.98 7.51 4.11
C GLY A 84 6.40 8.88 3.56
N ASP A 85 7.22 9.59 4.35
CA ASP A 85 7.59 11.00 4.14
C ASP A 85 6.36 11.92 4.01
N TYR A 86 5.39 11.75 4.92
CA TYR A 86 4.25 12.65 5.01
C TYR A 86 4.55 13.89 5.85
N VAL A 87 5.58 13.83 6.70
CA VAL A 87 6.15 14.99 7.39
C VAL A 87 7.35 15.58 6.64
N GLN A 88 7.88 16.70 7.18
CA GLN A 88 9.00 17.48 6.65
C GLN A 88 8.77 18.06 5.25
N GLY A 89 9.03 19.34 5.05
CA GLY A 89 9.09 19.98 3.73
C GLY A 89 8.51 21.38 3.68
N THR A 90 7.63 21.71 4.62
CA THR A 90 7.06 23.06 4.78
C THR A 90 7.21 23.52 6.24
N PRO A 91 7.05 24.82 6.54
CA PRO A 91 7.14 25.32 7.91
C PRO A 91 6.15 24.66 8.89
N TYR A 92 5.06 24.06 8.40
CA TYR A 92 4.12 23.32 9.25
C TYR A 92 4.82 22.28 10.13
N PHE A 93 5.74 21.48 9.58
CA PHE A 93 6.47 20.49 10.37
C PHE A 93 7.33 21.12 11.46
N ASN A 94 8.01 22.22 11.13
CA ASN A 94 8.91 22.90 12.06
C ASN A 94 8.17 23.46 13.28
N TYR A 95 6.93 23.94 13.09
CA TYR A 95 6.11 24.53 14.14
C TYR A 95 5.21 23.53 14.88
N PHE A 96 4.78 22.45 14.22
CA PHE A 96 3.74 21.55 14.75
C PHE A 96 4.17 20.09 14.91
N ASP A 97 5.42 19.75 14.61
CA ASP A 97 5.99 18.42 14.89
C ASP A 97 5.21 17.25 14.26
N GLY A 98 4.62 17.47 13.08
CA GLY A 98 3.86 16.42 12.38
C GLY A 98 2.43 16.22 12.90
N LYS A 99 1.99 16.99 13.91
CA LYS A 99 0.65 16.86 14.53
C LYS A 99 -0.47 17.14 13.53
N ILE A 100 -0.29 18.12 12.65
CA ILE A 100 -1.30 18.48 11.63
C ILE A 100 -1.41 17.38 10.58
N GLU A 101 -0.29 16.84 10.15
CA GLU A 101 -0.19 15.76 9.17
C GLU A 101 -0.95 14.52 9.66
N VAL A 102 -0.65 14.08 10.89
CA VAL A 102 -1.36 12.95 11.52
C VAL A 102 -2.84 13.24 11.72
N GLU A 103 -3.22 14.45 12.15
CA GLU A 103 -4.63 14.82 12.31
C GLU A 103 -5.40 14.74 10.97
N MET A 104 -4.81 15.24 9.89
CA MET A 104 -5.44 15.19 8.58
C MET A 104 -5.50 13.77 8.02
N MET A 105 -4.46 12.96 8.23
CA MET A 105 -4.48 11.53 7.85
C MET A 105 -5.51 10.73 8.65
N ASN A 106 -5.68 11.03 9.94
CA ASN A 106 -6.75 10.46 10.77
C ASN A 106 -8.13 10.81 10.21
N ARG A 107 -8.35 12.08 9.85
CA ARG A 107 -9.60 12.57 9.27
C ARG A 107 -9.90 11.90 7.93
N MET A 108 -8.88 11.73 7.09
CA MET A 108 -8.97 11.00 5.82
C MET A 108 -9.09 9.48 6.00
N ARG A 109 -8.89 8.94 7.21
CA ARG A 109 -8.99 7.51 7.52
C ARG A 109 -8.09 6.68 6.61
N TYR A 110 -6.78 6.93 6.67
CA TYR A 110 -5.80 6.03 6.06
C TYR A 110 -5.94 4.63 6.69
N ASP A 111 -5.87 3.60 5.86
CA ASP A 111 -5.99 2.20 6.28
C ASP A 111 -4.65 1.63 6.75
N ALA A 112 -3.54 2.08 6.18
CA ALA A 112 -2.18 1.79 6.65
C ALA A 112 -1.16 2.79 6.09
N VAL A 113 -0.08 3.00 6.84
CA VAL A 113 1.05 3.83 6.41
C VAL A 113 2.37 3.13 6.72
N THR A 114 3.45 3.45 6.03
CA THR A 114 4.82 3.10 6.46
C THR A 114 5.58 4.35 6.90
N LEU A 115 6.80 4.14 7.42
CA LEU A 115 7.75 5.19 7.72
C LEU A 115 8.71 5.37 6.54
N GLY A 116 8.93 6.61 6.15
CA GLY A 116 10.05 7.07 5.37
C GLY A 116 11.19 7.58 6.23
N ASN A 117 12.20 8.17 5.60
CA ASN A 117 13.37 8.65 6.33
C ASN A 117 13.07 9.94 7.10
N HIS A 118 12.20 10.81 6.59
CA HIS A 118 11.93 12.11 7.19
C HIS A 118 11.05 12.04 8.45
N GLU A 119 10.34 10.93 8.66
CA GLU A 119 9.66 10.68 9.95
C GLU A 119 10.64 10.69 11.14
N PHE A 120 11.93 10.41 10.91
CA PHE A 120 12.97 10.41 11.95
C PHE A 120 13.69 11.75 12.11
N ASP A 121 13.36 12.81 11.34
CA ASP A 121 14.11 14.08 11.34
C ASP A 121 14.15 14.78 12.70
N ARG A 122 13.12 14.60 13.54
CA ARG A 122 13.08 15.15 14.91
C ARG A 122 13.44 14.12 15.99
N GLY A 123 13.92 12.94 15.59
CA GLY A 123 14.30 11.86 16.48
C GLY A 123 13.15 10.93 16.86
N ILE A 124 13.52 9.75 17.35
CA ILE A 124 12.58 8.68 17.70
C ILE A 124 11.54 9.11 18.74
N ASP A 125 11.91 9.89 19.76
CA ASP A 125 10.98 10.30 20.81
C ASP A 125 9.86 11.22 20.27
N ALA A 126 10.23 12.18 19.42
CA ALA A 126 9.26 13.05 18.76
C ALA A 126 8.36 12.26 17.80
N LEU A 127 8.92 11.32 17.04
CA LEU A 127 8.15 10.41 16.19
C LEU A 127 7.18 9.57 17.03
N ALA A 128 7.61 9.05 18.18
CA ALA A 128 6.77 8.28 19.09
C ALA A 128 5.62 9.11 19.70
N GLU A 129 5.87 10.37 20.03
CA GLU A 129 4.82 11.32 20.45
C GLU A 129 3.83 11.57 19.31
N MET A 130 4.31 11.86 18.11
CA MET A 130 3.47 12.07 16.93
C MET A 130 2.57 10.86 16.67
N LEU A 131 3.14 9.65 16.63
CA LEU A 131 2.40 8.41 16.38
C LEU A 131 1.43 8.05 17.50
N SER A 132 1.59 8.60 18.71
CA SER A 132 0.59 8.42 19.78
C SER A 132 -0.79 8.99 19.43
N LYS A 133 -0.85 9.89 18.44
CA LYS A 133 -2.09 10.49 17.94
C LYS A 133 -2.63 9.80 16.69
N ALA A 134 -1.90 8.87 16.10
CA ALA A 134 -2.33 8.16 14.89
C ALA A 134 -3.50 7.21 15.20
N LYS A 135 -4.53 7.24 14.34
CA LYS A 135 -5.70 6.35 14.33
C LYS A 135 -5.65 5.36 13.18
N PHE A 136 -4.47 5.22 12.58
CA PHE A 136 -4.15 4.31 11.50
C PHE A 136 -2.93 3.49 11.90
N PRO A 137 -2.83 2.23 11.46
CA PRO A 137 -1.68 1.39 11.74
C PRO A 137 -0.44 1.85 10.95
N VAL A 138 0.71 1.81 11.62
CA VAL A 138 2.02 2.06 11.01
C VAL A 138 2.75 0.73 10.82
N ILE A 139 3.03 0.39 9.56
CA ILE A 139 3.66 -0.87 9.18
C ILE A 139 5.16 -0.67 9.08
N CYS A 140 5.92 -1.46 9.84
CA CYS A 140 7.38 -1.39 9.88
C CYS A 140 7.95 -2.81 9.96
N SER A 141 8.25 -3.42 8.81
CA SER A 141 8.70 -4.81 8.76
C SER A 141 10.19 -4.99 9.02
N ASN A 142 11.03 -3.98 8.74
CA ASN A 142 12.48 -4.14 8.68
C ASN A 142 13.29 -3.20 9.59
N TYR A 143 12.65 -2.46 10.49
CA TYR A 143 13.34 -1.83 11.61
C TYR A 143 12.93 -2.52 12.91
N ASP A 144 13.92 -2.97 13.69
CA ASP A 144 13.67 -3.33 15.07
C ASP A 144 13.67 -2.05 15.91
N LEU A 145 12.50 -1.77 16.48
CA LEU A 145 12.20 -0.59 17.28
C LEU A 145 11.91 -0.94 18.75
N SER A 146 12.13 -2.21 19.14
CA SER A 146 11.79 -2.72 20.48
C SER A 146 12.56 -2.03 21.61
N ALA A 147 13.79 -1.57 21.34
CA ALA A 147 14.65 -0.84 22.27
C ALA A 147 14.47 0.69 22.21
N THR A 148 13.34 1.17 21.69
CA THR A 148 13.08 2.58 21.44
C THR A 148 11.70 3.03 21.93
N ALA A 149 11.42 4.33 21.96
CA ALA A 149 10.09 4.86 22.29
C ALA A 149 8.99 4.46 21.27
N LEU A 150 9.37 3.89 20.12
CA LEU A 150 8.45 3.36 19.11
C LEU A 150 7.99 1.94 19.38
N ASN A 151 8.48 1.29 20.44
CA ASN A 151 8.02 -0.04 20.83
C ASN A 151 6.49 -0.05 21.04
N GLY A 152 5.81 -0.95 20.36
CA GLY A 152 4.34 -1.06 20.37
C GLY A 152 3.59 0.03 19.60
N LYS A 153 4.29 0.93 18.88
CA LYS A 153 3.67 1.97 18.02
C LYS A 153 3.66 1.62 16.54
N THR A 154 4.42 0.59 16.16
CA THR A 154 4.43 0.02 14.82
C THR A 154 4.14 -1.47 14.90
N GLN A 155 3.78 -2.06 13.76
CA GLN A 155 3.61 -3.49 13.63
C GLN A 155 4.29 -4.01 12.36
N PRO A 156 4.85 -5.23 12.36
CA PRO A 156 5.62 -5.72 11.24
C PRO A 156 4.77 -6.03 10.00
N TYR A 157 3.48 -6.26 10.18
CA TYR A 157 2.51 -6.53 9.11
C TYR A 157 1.10 -6.17 9.59
N LEU A 158 0.14 -6.20 8.66
CA LEU A 158 -1.29 -6.04 8.95
C LEU A 158 -2.11 -6.99 8.07
N ILE A 159 -3.19 -7.52 8.62
CA ILE A 159 -4.23 -8.23 7.87
C ILE A 159 -5.51 -7.40 7.97
N LEU A 160 -6.11 -7.05 6.83
CA LEU A 160 -7.38 -6.34 6.74
C LEU A 160 -8.42 -7.21 6.03
N GLN A 161 -9.62 -7.27 6.59
CA GLN A 161 -10.78 -7.87 5.94
C GLN A 161 -11.62 -6.76 5.29
N LYS A 162 -11.86 -6.85 3.97
CA LYS A 162 -12.78 -5.97 3.24
C LYS A 162 -13.73 -6.82 2.41
N ALA A 163 -14.99 -6.93 2.84
CA ALA A 163 -15.93 -7.94 2.34
C ALA A 163 -15.34 -9.35 2.50
N SER A 164 -15.36 -10.20 1.47
CA SER A 164 -14.72 -11.51 1.48
C SER A 164 -13.21 -11.48 1.28
N LEU A 165 -12.64 -10.34 0.87
CA LEU A 165 -11.22 -10.20 0.57
C LEU A 165 -10.36 -10.01 1.84
N LYS A 166 -9.33 -10.84 1.99
CA LYS A 166 -8.31 -10.75 3.04
C LYS A 166 -7.01 -10.18 2.48
N ILE A 167 -6.67 -8.97 2.91
CA ILE A 167 -5.54 -8.18 2.40
C ILE A 167 -4.40 -8.22 3.42
N GLY A 168 -3.23 -8.69 2.99
CA GLY A 168 -2.00 -8.60 3.76
C GLY A 168 -1.21 -7.34 3.41
N ILE A 169 -0.64 -6.67 4.41
CA ILE A 169 0.21 -5.48 4.22
C ILE A 169 1.53 -5.67 4.98
N VAL A 170 2.64 -5.44 4.29
CA VAL A 170 4.01 -5.35 4.83
C VAL A 170 4.64 -4.02 4.44
N SER A 171 5.86 -3.74 4.90
CA SER A 171 6.62 -2.58 4.45
C SER A 171 8.09 -2.89 4.19
N ALA A 172 8.76 -1.97 3.49
CA ALA A 172 10.19 -2.01 3.24
C ALA A 172 10.76 -0.57 3.36
N GLY A 173 11.43 -0.27 4.47
CA GLY A 173 12.09 1.01 4.72
C GLY A 173 13.56 1.02 4.28
N ILE A 174 14.04 2.16 3.81
CA ILE A 174 15.44 2.35 3.40
C ILE A 174 16.42 2.30 4.58
N LYS A 175 17.70 2.00 4.31
CA LYS A 175 18.76 2.23 5.30
C LYS A 175 18.86 3.71 5.61
N LEU A 176 18.81 4.07 6.88
CA LEU A 176 18.85 5.46 7.33
C LEU A 176 20.28 6.05 7.41
N ASP A 177 21.30 5.24 7.15
CA ASP A 177 22.69 5.70 7.11
C ASP A 177 22.85 6.80 6.06
N ASN A 178 23.45 7.92 6.46
CA ASN A 178 23.63 9.15 5.66
C ASN A 178 22.34 9.88 5.26
N LEU A 179 21.16 9.39 5.65
CA LEU A 179 19.87 10.07 5.46
C LEU A 179 19.37 10.71 6.75
N VAL A 180 19.60 10.06 7.88
CA VAL A 180 19.16 10.51 9.21
C VAL A 180 20.37 10.55 10.15
N THR A 181 20.50 11.66 10.87
CA THR A 181 21.53 11.84 11.90
C THR A 181 21.49 10.69 12.90
N SER A 182 22.66 10.14 13.26
CA SER A 182 22.76 8.95 14.12
C SER A 182 22.02 9.10 15.46
N VAL A 183 22.06 10.28 16.07
CA VAL A 183 21.34 10.60 17.32
C VAL A 183 19.82 10.40 17.17
N ASN A 184 19.26 10.76 16.02
CA ASN A 184 17.82 10.68 15.77
C ASN A 184 17.31 9.26 15.56
N ARG A 185 18.21 8.30 15.34
CA ARG A 185 17.90 6.88 15.10
C ARG A 185 18.62 5.96 16.12
N ALA A 186 18.93 6.49 17.29
CA ALA A 186 19.57 5.72 18.35
C ALA A 186 18.75 4.48 18.72
N ASN A 187 19.42 3.34 18.93
CA ASN A 187 18.83 2.05 19.28
C ASN A 187 17.88 1.40 18.23
N LEU A 188 17.69 2.04 17.07
CA LEU A 188 17.03 1.40 15.92
C LEU A 188 18.02 0.43 15.26
N VAL A 189 17.57 -0.82 15.04
CA VAL A 189 18.36 -1.80 14.28
C VAL A 189 17.73 -2.04 12.91
N TYR A 190 18.49 -1.75 11.85
CA TYR A 190 18.08 -2.03 10.48
C TYR A 190 18.25 -3.52 10.17
N MET A 191 17.17 -4.16 9.71
CA MET A 191 17.17 -5.51 9.16
C MET A 191 17.07 -5.47 7.65
N ASP A 192 17.56 -6.51 6.96
CA ASP A 192 17.47 -6.60 5.50
C ASP A 192 16.01 -6.49 5.03
N ALA A 193 15.70 -5.40 4.31
CA ALA A 193 14.33 -5.05 3.96
C ALA A 193 13.67 -6.07 3.03
N LEU A 194 14.41 -6.60 2.05
CA LEU A 194 13.90 -7.61 1.13
C LEU A 194 13.59 -8.91 1.90
N ALA A 195 14.52 -9.38 2.72
CA ALA A 195 14.33 -10.60 3.50
C ALA A 195 13.17 -10.48 4.49
N GLN A 196 13.02 -9.36 5.20
CA GLN A 196 11.91 -9.17 6.13
C GLN A 196 10.56 -9.00 5.42
N ALA A 197 10.50 -8.18 4.37
CA ALA A 197 9.27 -7.99 3.60
C ALA A 197 8.79 -9.31 3.00
N ASP A 198 9.68 -10.11 2.39
CA ASP A 198 9.33 -11.40 1.78
C ASP A 198 8.97 -12.45 2.86
N ARG A 199 9.63 -12.43 4.02
CA ARG A 199 9.30 -13.30 5.16
C ARG A 199 7.88 -13.05 5.66
N TYR A 200 7.51 -11.79 5.89
CA TYR A 200 6.15 -11.46 6.35
C TYR A 200 5.13 -11.64 5.23
N ALA A 201 5.49 -11.39 3.97
CA ALA A 201 4.63 -11.68 2.83
C ALA A 201 4.32 -13.19 2.71
N LYS A 202 5.32 -14.05 2.92
CA LYS A 202 5.12 -15.50 3.04
C LYS A 202 4.13 -15.85 4.14
N PHE A 203 4.35 -15.32 5.34
CA PHE A 203 3.44 -15.52 6.47
C PHE A 203 2.01 -15.09 6.13
N LEU A 204 1.82 -13.95 5.46
CA LEU A 204 0.50 -13.47 5.07
C LEU A 204 -0.19 -14.39 4.05
N LYS A 205 0.54 -14.95 3.08
CA LYS A 205 -0.03 -15.98 2.18
C LYS A 205 -0.38 -17.26 2.95
N GLU A 206 0.41 -17.66 3.95
CA GLU A 206 0.07 -18.79 4.85
C GLU A 206 -1.14 -18.50 5.74
N GLN A 207 -1.42 -17.23 6.01
CA GLN A 207 -2.66 -16.78 6.64
C GLN A 207 -3.81 -16.63 5.64
N SER A 208 -3.69 -17.17 4.42
CA SER A 208 -4.73 -17.10 3.37
C SER A 208 -5.09 -15.66 2.98
N CYS A 209 -4.13 -14.74 2.98
CA CYS A 209 -4.37 -13.42 2.36
C CYS A 209 -4.38 -13.57 0.83
N ASP A 210 -5.47 -13.13 0.21
CA ASP A 210 -5.66 -13.19 -1.24
C ASP A 210 -4.62 -12.35 -1.98
N ILE A 211 -4.32 -11.16 -1.42
CA ILE A 211 -3.37 -10.19 -1.96
C ILE A 211 -2.43 -9.68 -0.87
N VAL A 212 -1.15 -9.53 -1.19
CA VAL A 212 -0.13 -8.93 -0.32
C VAL A 212 0.44 -7.66 -0.94
N ILE A 213 0.32 -6.56 -0.20
CA ILE A 213 0.77 -5.23 -0.59
C ILE A 213 1.98 -4.84 0.27
N CYS A 214 3.05 -4.38 -0.37
CA CYS A 214 4.21 -3.79 0.30
C CYS A 214 4.16 -2.26 0.21
N LEU A 215 4.16 -1.58 1.35
CA LEU A 215 4.42 -0.14 1.45
C LEU A 215 5.93 0.08 1.50
N SER A 216 6.52 0.50 0.38
CA SER A 216 7.95 0.66 0.26
C SER A 216 8.36 2.13 0.32
N HIS A 217 9.40 2.40 1.10
CA HIS A 217 10.12 3.66 1.11
C HIS A 217 11.58 3.46 0.71
N LEU A 218 11.84 2.57 -0.25
CA LEU A 218 13.19 2.28 -0.78
C LEU A 218 13.58 3.18 -1.97
N GLY A 219 12.59 3.77 -2.63
CA GLY A 219 12.76 4.44 -3.91
C GLY A 219 12.58 3.49 -5.09
N TYR A 220 12.04 4.02 -6.18
CA TYR A 220 11.68 3.25 -7.38
C TYR A 220 12.88 2.51 -8.01
N SER A 221 13.97 3.23 -8.29
CA SER A 221 15.15 2.70 -8.97
C SER A 221 16.43 3.30 -8.40
N SER A 222 17.36 2.45 -7.96
CA SER A 222 18.67 2.87 -7.43
C SER A 222 19.73 1.77 -7.59
N ASN A 223 21.00 2.11 -7.33
CA ASN A 223 22.11 1.15 -7.33
C ASN A 223 22.02 0.16 -6.15
N GLY A 224 21.45 0.58 -5.01
CA GLY A 224 21.17 -0.27 -3.86
C GLY A 224 19.88 -1.06 -4.02
N LEU A 225 19.35 -1.58 -2.92
CA LEU A 225 17.98 -2.11 -2.89
C LEU A 225 16.99 -0.98 -3.22
N CYS A 226 16.03 -1.26 -4.09
CA CYS A 226 14.99 -0.35 -4.56
C CYS A 226 13.72 -1.17 -4.87
N ASP A 227 12.60 -0.52 -5.21
CA ASP A 227 11.32 -1.20 -5.45
C ASP A 227 11.41 -2.25 -6.57
N ILE A 228 12.16 -1.97 -7.65
CA ILE A 228 12.37 -2.93 -8.76
C ILE A 228 13.06 -4.19 -8.25
N LYS A 229 14.15 -4.04 -7.50
CA LYS A 229 14.90 -5.17 -6.93
C LYS A 229 14.13 -5.88 -5.82
N LEU A 230 13.26 -5.16 -5.11
CA LEU A 230 12.34 -5.76 -4.14
C LEU A 230 11.34 -6.67 -4.86
N ALA A 231 10.72 -6.19 -5.93
CA ALA A 231 9.80 -6.99 -6.75
C ALA A 231 10.49 -8.26 -7.29
N GLU A 232 11.62 -8.08 -7.99
CA GLU A 232 12.41 -9.17 -8.60
C GLU A 232 12.97 -10.14 -7.55
N GLY A 233 13.31 -9.64 -6.37
CA GLY A 233 13.88 -10.42 -5.27
C GLY A 233 12.86 -11.18 -4.42
N SER A 234 11.60 -10.78 -4.46
CA SER A 234 10.52 -11.36 -3.64
C SER A 234 9.94 -12.64 -4.26
N ARG A 235 9.01 -13.28 -3.54
CA ARG A 235 8.14 -14.35 -4.04
C ARG A 235 6.66 -14.08 -3.74
N TYR A 236 6.34 -13.45 -2.62
CA TYR A 236 4.97 -13.45 -2.09
C TYR A 236 4.26 -12.09 -2.14
N ILE A 237 4.91 -11.05 -2.70
CA ILE A 237 4.36 -9.70 -2.83
C ILE A 237 3.66 -9.57 -4.19
N ASP A 238 2.45 -9.03 -4.19
CA ASP A 238 1.64 -8.83 -5.39
C ASP A 238 1.69 -7.36 -5.88
N VAL A 239 1.74 -6.40 -4.94
CA VAL A 239 1.76 -4.95 -5.24
C VAL A 239 2.79 -4.24 -4.35
N ILE A 240 3.56 -3.32 -4.91
CA ILE A 240 4.44 -2.39 -4.21
C ILE A 240 3.91 -0.96 -4.44
N VAL A 241 3.59 -0.29 -3.34
CA VAL A 241 3.28 1.15 -3.32
C VAL A 241 4.52 1.86 -2.78
N GLY A 242 5.25 2.52 -3.67
CA GLY A 242 6.56 3.11 -3.41
C GLY A 242 6.53 4.57 -2.95
N GLY A 243 7.67 5.05 -2.46
CA GLY A 243 7.96 6.42 -2.01
C GLY A 243 9.44 6.77 -2.19
N HIS A 244 9.97 7.74 -1.44
CA HIS A 244 11.38 8.15 -1.34
C HIS A 244 11.95 8.86 -2.57
N SER A 245 11.90 8.23 -3.75
CA SER A 245 12.56 8.73 -4.97
C SER A 245 11.77 9.81 -5.73
N HIS A 246 10.65 10.27 -5.17
CA HIS A 246 9.72 11.25 -5.78
C HIS A 246 9.34 10.93 -7.23
N THR A 247 9.33 9.65 -7.58
CA THR A 247 9.10 9.19 -8.95
C THR A 247 7.62 9.25 -9.27
N PHE A 248 7.25 9.95 -10.34
CA PHE A 248 5.87 9.96 -10.82
C PHE A 248 5.67 8.91 -11.91
N LEU A 249 4.90 7.87 -11.59
CA LEU A 249 4.50 6.84 -12.54
C LEU A 249 3.08 7.11 -13.03
N LYS A 250 2.94 7.41 -14.33
CA LYS A 250 1.63 7.66 -14.96
C LYS A 250 0.68 6.46 -14.86
N ALA A 251 1.22 5.25 -14.75
CA ALA A 251 0.50 4.01 -14.56
C ALA A 251 1.41 3.03 -13.80
N PRO A 252 0.83 2.03 -13.09
CA PRO A 252 1.61 0.98 -12.46
C PRO A 252 2.52 0.26 -13.47
N LYS A 253 3.68 -0.17 -13.01
CA LYS A 253 4.67 -0.91 -13.79
C LYS A 253 4.74 -2.36 -13.33
N THR A 254 4.71 -3.28 -14.28
CA THR A 254 4.79 -4.72 -13.98
C THR A 254 6.23 -5.18 -14.02
N TYR A 255 6.64 -5.85 -12.95
CA TYR A 255 7.89 -6.60 -12.83
C TYR A 255 7.56 -8.06 -12.50
N TYR A 256 8.55 -8.94 -12.49
CA TYR A 256 8.35 -10.36 -12.21
C TYR A 256 9.24 -10.80 -11.07
N ASN A 257 8.65 -11.51 -10.11
CA ASN A 257 9.35 -12.00 -8.94
C ASN A 257 10.12 -13.30 -9.24
N LYS A 258 10.76 -13.90 -8.23
CA LYS A 258 11.56 -15.13 -8.39
C LYS A 258 10.79 -16.35 -8.90
N ASP A 259 9.46 -16.34 -8.79
CA ASP A 259 8.58 -17.40 -9.30
C ASP A 259 8.02 -17.07 -10.69
N GLY A 260 8.44 -15.96 -11.31
CA GLY A 260 7.88 -15.48 -12.57
C GLY A 260 6.46 -14.90 -12.43
N ARG A 261 6.00 -14.62 -11.20
CA ARG A 261 4.69 -13.98 -10.97
C ARG A 261 4.80 -12.46 -11.08
N ALA A 262 3.78 -11.84 -11.65
CA ALA A 262 3.72 -10.40 -11.84
C ALA A 262 3.62 -9.65 -10.50
N VAL A 263 4.37 -8.56 -10.36
CA VAL A 263 4.34 -7.62 -9.23
C VAL A 263 4.13 -6.22 -9.80
N LEU A 264 3.10 -5.52 -9.32
CA LEU A 264 2.80 -4.15 -9.74
C LEU A 264 3.52 -3.14 -8.86
N ILE A 265 4.21 -2.16 -9.44
CA ILE A 265 4.87 -1.06 -8.74
C ILE A 265 4.22 0.28 -9.12
N THR A 266 3.91 1.12 -8.14
CA THR A 266 3.33 2.45 -8.36
C THR A 266 3.92 3.50 -7.40
N GLN A 267 4.00 4.76 -7.83
CA GLN A 267 4.48 5.90 -7.03
C GLN A 267 3.96 7.23 -7.63
N MET A 268 3.62 8.21 -6.78
CA MET A 268 2.85 9.41 -7.15
C MET A 268 3.62 10.72 -6.99
N GLY A 269 4.91 10.71 -7.31
CA GLY A 269 5.72 11.93 -7.24
C GLY A 269 5.93 12.37 -5.79
N LYS A 270 5.64 13.63 -5.48
CA LYS A 270 5.76 14.23 -4.15
C LYS A 270 4.77 15.38 -3.95
N ASP A 271 4.80 16.00 -2.77
CA ASP A 271 4.00 17.17 -2.37
C ASP A 271 2.48 16.91 -2.40
N GLY A 272 2.05 15.65 -2.49
CA GLY A 272 0.63 15.29 -2.54
C GLY A 272 -0.16 15.97 -3.67
N VAL A 273 0.53 16.31 -4.77
CA VAL A 273 -0.07 16.86 -6.00
C VAL A 273 -0.96 15.83 -6.66
N TYR A 274 -0.54 14.56 -6.62
CA TYR A 274 -1.26 13.44 -7.18
C TYR A 274 -1.81 12.53 -6.08
N LEU A 275 -2.98 11.95 -6.32
CA LEU A 275 -3.54 10.84 -5.57
C LEU A 275 -3.56 9.63 -6.49
N GLY A 276 -2.79 8.59 -6.15
CA GLY A 276 -2.75 7.35 -6.91
C GLY A 276 -4.07 6.61 -6.78
N ARG A 277 -4.51 5.99 -7.86
CA ARG A 277 -5.69 5.12 -7.90
C ARG A 277 -5.39 3.90 -8.77
N MET A 278 -5.52 2.72 -8.19
CA MET A 278 -5.40 1.44 -8.87
C MET A 278 -6.67 0.63 -8.64
N ASP A 279 -7.38 0.29 -9.71
CA ASP A 279 -8.57 -0.56 -9.68
C ASP A 279 -8.15 -2.00 -10.05
N LEU A 280 -8.34 -2.94 -9.14
CA LEU A 280 -7.98 -4.36 -9.28
C LEU A 280 -9.22 -5.24 -9.11
N MET A 281 -9.33 -6.30 -9.92
CA MET A 281 -10.22 -7.42 -9.64
C MET A 281 -9.39 -8.52 -8.99
N VAL A 282 -9.66 -8.81 -7.72
CA VAL A 282 -8.91 -9.80 -6.96
C VAL A 282 -9.80 -11.01 -6.74
N ALA A 283 -9.36 -12.18 -7.20
CA ALA A 283 -10.03 -13.44 -6.89
C ALA A 283 -9.86 -13.76 -5.40
N VAL A 284 -10.92 -14.27 -4.78
CA VAL A 284 -10.91 -14.73 -3.39
C VAL A 284 -10.84 -16.26 -3.42
N GLU A 285 -9.90 -16.82 -2.67
CA GLU A 285 -9.68 -18.28 -2.56
C GLU A 285 -10.27 -18.86 -1.26
#